data_AF-A0A2N2SAG7-F1
#
_entry.id   AF-A0A2N2SAG7-F1
#
_cell.length_a   1.000
_cell.length_b   1.000
_cell.length_c   1.000
_cell.angle_alpha   90.00
_cell.angle_beta   90.00
_cell.angle_gamma   90.00
#
_symmetry.space_group_name_H-M   'P 1'
#
loop_
_entity.id
_entity.type
_entity.pdbx_description
1 polymer ?
#
loop_
_entity_poly.entity_id
_entity_poly.type
_entity_poly.pdbx_seq_one_letter_code
_entity_poly.pdbx_strand_id
1 'polypeptide(L)'
;MNDAAHAVWTEDGKTQSALWRSENATKVPQRIVVADDRLTADAAYRYACEGTAMLWRGDYQNARQLLQAMARRIDKKPARK
;
A
#
# COMPACT_ATOMS: atom_id res chain seq x y z
N MET A 1 12.01 11.23 23.76
CA MET A 1 10.74 11.65 23.14
C MET A 1 10.53 10.74 21.95
N ASN A 2 9.57 9.82 22.00
CA ASN A 2 9.22 9.02 20.83
C ASN A 2 8.56 9.96 19.83
N ASP A 3 9.30 10.33 18.79
CA ASP A 3 8.76 11.03 17.63
C ASP A 3 7.91 9.99 16.86
N ALA A 4 6.71 9.76 17.39
CA ALA A 4 5.75 8.81 16.87
C ALA A 4 5.30 9.33 15.50
N ALA A 5 5.90 8.79 14.46
CA ALA A 5 5.61 9.23 13.11
C ALA A 5 4.17 8.82 12.76
N HIS A 6 3.40 9.74 12.17
CA HIS A 6 2.01 9.51 11.82
C HIS A 6 1.87 9.31 10.31
N ALA A 7 1.21 8.23 9.92
CA ALA A 7 0.71 8.05 8.57
C ALA A 7 -0.47 9.00 8.36
N VAL A 8 -0.49 9.72 7.24
CA VAL A 8 -1.58 10.63 6.86
C VAL A 8 -2.08 10.23 5.48
N TRP A 9 -3.40 10.17 5.31
CA TRP A 9 -4.04 9.86 4.03
C TRP A 9 -5.33 10.66 3.85
N THR A 10 -5.87 10.69 2.64
CA THR A 10 -7.18 11.28 2.36
C THR A 10 -8.17 10.17 2.05
N GLU A 11 -9.33 10.20 2.72
CA GLU A 11 -10.42 9.24 2.59
C GLU A 11 -11.75 10.00 2.66
N ASP A 12 -12.65 9.77 1.69
CA ASP A 12 -13.94 10.47 1.56
C ASP A 12 -13.83 12.01 1.64
N GLY A 13 -12.77 12.56 1.05
CA GLY A 13 -12.49 14.01 1.04
C GLY A 13 -11.99 14.55 2.39
N LYS A 14 -11.73 13.69 3.38
CA LYS A 14 -11.22 14.06 4.70
C LYS A 14 -9.79 13.58 4.88
N THR A 15 -8.96 14.43 5.47
CA THR A 15 -7.61 14.04 5.89
C THR A 15 -7.70 13.25 7.18
N GLN A 16 -7.17 12.04 7.15
CA GLN A 16 -7.11 11.11 8.26
C GLN A 16 -5.66 10.85 8.63
N SER A 17 -5.42 10.50 9.89
CA SER A 17 -4.08 10.12 10.35
C SER A 17 -4.12 8.98 11.36
N ALA A 18 -3.02 8.22 11.43
CA ALA A 18 -2.85 7.16 12.40
C ALA A 18 -1.37 7.01 12.78
N LEU A 19 -1.12 6.49 13.97
CA LEU A 19 0.23 6.15 14.41
C LEU A 19 0.85 5.11 13.47
N TRP A 20 2.01 5.43 12.90
CA TRP A 20 2.75 4.49 12.08
C TRP A 20 3.40 3.41 12.95
N ARG A 21 3.09 2.15 12.63
CA ARG A 21 3.71 0.99 13.27
C ARG A 21 4.44 0.20 12.19
N SER A 22 5.76 0.24 12.24
CA SER A 22 6.63 -0.54 11.36
C SER A 22 7.48 -1.47 12.20
N GLU A 23 7.49 -2.75 11.82
CA GLU A 23 8.29 -3.79 12.48
C GLU A 23 9.79 -3.67 12.14
N ASN A 24 10.11 -3.15 10.95
CA ASN A 24 11.47 -3.05 10.42
C ASN A 24 12.00 -1.61 10.38
N ALA A 25 11.44 -0.71 11.20
CA ALA A 25 11.79 0.71 11.25
C ALA A 25 11.69 1.43 9.88
N THR A 26 10.84 0.94 8.97
CA THR A 26 10.55 1.61 7.71
C THR A 26 9.96 3.00 8.00
N LYS A 27 10.45 4.00 7.28
CA LYS A 27 9.95 5.38 7.38
C LYS A 27 8.47 5.44 7.00
N VAL A 28 7.76 6.43 7.54
CA VAL A 28 6.37 6.69 7.14
C VAL A 28 6.32 6.94 5.63
N PRO A 29 5.40 6.27 4.90
CA PRO A 29 5.20 6.55 3.48
C PRO A 29 4.80 8.00 3.27
N GLN A 30 5.42 8.67 2.28
CA GLN A 30 5.05 10.04 1.92
C GLN A 30 3.68 10.12 1.25
N ARG A 31 3.26 9.03 0.61
CA ARG A 31 1.98 8.93 -0.09
C ARG A 31 1.29 7.64 0.28
N ILE A 32 0.05 7.78 0.73
CA ILE A 32 -0.85 6.67 1.07
C ILE A 32 -2.12 6.86 0.25
N VAL A 33 -2.52 5.83 -0.48
CA VAL A 33 -3.81 5.77 -1.19
C VAL A 33 -4.70 4.73 -0.54
N VAL A 34 -6.00 5.02 -0.46
CA VAL A 34 -6.99 4.04 -0.03
C VAL A 34 -7.19 3.03 -1.17
N ALA A 35 -7.16 1.75 -0.81
CA ALA A 35 -7.33 0.63 -1.72
C ALA A 35 -8.48 -0.26 -1.21
N ASP A 36 -9.32 -0.73 -2.12
CA ASP A 36 -10.41 -1.66 -1.84
C ASP A 36 -10.42 -2.78 -2.90
N ASP A 37 -11.48 -3.61 -2.88
CA ASP A 37 -11.69 -4.72 -3.82
C ASP A 37 -11.84 -4.28 -5.29
N ARG A 38 -11.98 -2.98 -5.56
CA ARG A 38 -12.01 -2.42 -6.91
C ARG A 38 -10.60 -2.12 -7.44
N LEU A 39 -9.59 -2.08 -6.58
CA LEU A 39 -8.20 -1.84 -6.99
C LEU A 39 -7.64 -3.07 -7.73
N THR A 40 -7.36 -2.90 -9.02
CA THR A 40 -6.74 -3.96 -9.81
C THR A 40 -5.29 -4.19 -9.38
N ALA A 41 -4.82 -5.44 -9.50
CA ALA A 41 -3.44 -5.79 -9.19
C ALA A 41 -2.40 -5.07 -10.08
N ASP A 42 -2.77 -4.68 -11.31
CA ASP A 42 -1.90 -3.87 -12.17
C ASP A 42 -1.78 -2.42 -11.69
N ALA A 43 -2.87 -1.82 -11.20
CA ALA A 43 -2.83 -0.50 -10.58
C ALA A 43 -2.07 -0.53 -9.25
N ALA A 44 -2.36 -1.52 -8.40
CA ALA A 44 -1.64 -1.73 -7.14
C ALA A 44 -0.13 -1.92 -7.35
N TYR A 45 0.25 -2.68 -8.38
CA TYR A 45 1.65 -2.86 -8.77
C TYR A 45 2.32 -1.55 -9.17
N ARG A 46 1.63 -0.70 -9.95
CA ARG A 46 2.14 0.62 -10.32
C ARG A 46 2.35 1.51 -9.10
N TYR A 47 1.37 1.57 -8.19
CA TYR A 47 1.51 2.31 -6.94
C TYR A 47 2.72 1.84 -6.12
N ALA A 48 2.89 0.53 -5.97
CA ALA A 48 4.04 -0.02 -5.26
C ALA A 48 5.37 0.36 -5.95
N CYS A 49 5.43 0.32 -7.30
CA CYS A 49 6.62 0.73 -8.05
C CYS A 49 6.92 2.23 -7.92
N GLU A 50 5.90 3.06 -7.76
CA GLU A 50 6.02 4.50 -7.53
C GLU A 50 6.37 4.85 -6.07
N GLY A 51 6.50 3.84 -5.18
CA GLY A 51 6.75 4.05 -3.76
C GLY A 51 5.52 4.54 -2.98
N THR A 52 4.32 4.36 -3.53
CA THR A 52 3.05 4.70 -2.88
C THR A 52 2.60 3.54 -2.01
N ALA A 53 2.34 3.81 -0.73
CA ALA A 53 1.73 2.84 0.16
C ALA A 53 0.22 2.76 -0.08
N MET A 54 -0.35 1.58 0.12
CA MET A 54 -1.78 1.31 -0.05
C MET A 54 -2.39 0.94 1.29
N LEU A 55 -3.45 1.65 1.66
CA LEU A 55 -4.24 1.39 2.86
C LEU A 55 -5.47 0.59 2.46
N TRP A 56 -5.51 -0.69 2.82
CA TRP A 56 -6.64 -1.56 2.47
C TRP A 56 -7.90 -1.25 3.27
N ARG A 57 -9.04 -1.23 2.58
CA ARG A 57 -10.39 -1.13 3.12
C ARG A 57 -11.22 -2.28 2.56
N GLY A 58 -11.70 -3.13 3.45
CA GLY A 58 -12.44 -4.33 3.11
C GLY A 58 -11.98 -5.53 3.92
N ASP A 59 -12.32 -6.73 3.45
CA ASP A 59 -11.96 -7.96 4.12
C ASP A 59 -10.51 -8.38 3.84
N TYR A 60 -9.97 -9.19 4.75
CA TYR A 60 -8.61 -9.71 4.67
C TYR A 60 -8.39 -10.66 3.48
N GLN A 61 -9.41 -11.41 3.06
CA GLN A 61 -9.25 -12.41 1.99
C GLN A 61 -8.99 -11.74 0.65
N ASN A 62 -9.75 -10.70 0.32
CA ASN A 62 -9.55 -9.91 -0.89
C ASN A 62 -8.21 -9.15 -0.87
N ALA A 63 -7.80 -8.61 0.29
CA ALA A 63 -6.48 -8.01 0.46
C ALA A 63 -5.36 -9.01 0.12
N ARG A 64 -5.46 -10.23 0.67
CA ARG A 64 -4.48 -11.29 0.45
C ARG A 64 -4.45 -11.75 -1.01
N GLN A 65 -5.61 -11.84 -1.66
CA GLN A 65 -5.69 -12.15 -3.10
C GLN A 65 -4.99 -11.08 -3.93
N LEU A 66 -5.20 -9.79 -3.63
CA LEU A 66 -4.50 -8.69 -4.29
C LEU A 66 -2.98 -8.83 -4.14
N LEU A 67 -2.49 -9.06 -2.91
CA LEU A 67 -1.06 -9.25 -2.65
C LEU A 67 -0.49 -10.43 -3.45
N GLN A 68 -1.20 -11.55 -3.54
CA GLN A 68 -0.79 -12.69 -4.35
C GLN A 68 -0.76 -12.36 -5.85
N ALA A 69 -1.75 -11.63 -6.34
CA ALA A 69 -1.83 -11.20 -7.72
C ALA A 69 -0.70 -10.22 -8.08
N MET A 70 -0.26 -9.38 -7.13
CA MET A 70 0.91 -8.52 -7.26
C MET A 70 2.21 -9.32 -7.26
N ALA A 71 2.38 -10.30 -6.36
CA ALA A 71 3.57 -11.15 -6.30
C ALA A 71 3.84 -11.85 -7.65
N ARG A 72 2.80 -12.47 -8.23
CA ARG A 72 2.91 -13.11 -9.56
C ARG A 72 3.35 -12.16 -10.67
N ARG A 73 3.05 -10.86 -10.56
CA ARG A 73 3.43 -9.83 -11.54
C ARG A 73 4.86 -9.35 -11.35
N ILE A 74 5.32 -9.28 -10.09
CA ILE A 74 6.72 -9.03 -9.76
C ILE A 74 7.58 -10.14 -10.36
N ASP A 75 7.18 -11.40 -10.16
CA ASP A 75 7.91 -12.57 -10.66
C ASP A 75 7.87 -12.71 -12.19
N LYS A 76 6.80 -12.22 -12.82
CA LYS A 76 6.62 -12.26 -14.29
C LYS A 76 7.36 -11.17 -15.05
N LYS A 77 8.07 -10.24 -14.40
CA LYS A 77 8.89 -9.26 -15.15
C LYS A 77 9.87 -10.03 -16.03
N PRO A 78 9.82 -9.89 -17.37
CA PRO A 78 10.75 -10.60 -18.24
C PRO A 78 12.17 -10.21 -17.84
N ALA A 79 13.06 -11.20 -17.77
CA ALA A 79 14.49 -10.96 -17.62
C ALA A 79 14.87 -9.86 -18.61
N ARG A 80 15.33 -8.72 -18.07
CA ARG A 80 15.85 -7.60 -18.85
C ARG A 80 16.92 -8.20 -19.77
N LYS A 81 16.67 -8.23 -21.08
CA LYS A 81 17.73 -8.43 -22.08
C LYS A 81 18.57 -7.17 -22.16
#